data_AF-A0AAD1BMD3-F1
#
_entry.id   AF-A0AAD1BMD3-F1
#
_cell.length_a   1.000
_cell.length_b   1.000
_cell.length_c   1.000
_cell.angle_alpha   90.00
_cell.angle_beta   90.00
_cell.angle_gamma   90.00
#
_symmetry.space_group_name_H-M   'P 1'
#
loop_
_entity.id
_entity.type
_entity.pdbx_description
1 polymer ?
#
loop_
_entity_poly.entity_id
_entity_poly.type
_entity_poly.pdbx_seq_one_letter_code
_entity_poly.pdbx_strand_id
1 'polypeptide(L)'
;MVKINVQNTAVNIVRHNDEDYISLTDMARSQMQEHIIFRWLSLKGTIEYLGEWEMLYNPDFNCTEFGTIRDAAGSNNFVLSVKTWIEHTHAISIYSKAGRYGGTYAHRDIAYHFGMWLSPKFQLLVIRKTRKSLNIEAMENNHAYKTYS
;
A
#
# COMPACT_ATOMS: atom_id res chain seq x y z
N MET A 1 3.96 -12.70 -16.04
CA MET A 1 3.04 -11.75 -15.37
C MET A 1 1.85 -12.54 -14.86
N VAL A 2 1.59 -12.47 -13.56
CA VAL A 2 0.42 -13.12 -12.95
C VAL A 2 -0.67 -12.06 -12.84
N LYS A 3 -1.92 -12.42 -13.12
CA LYS A 3 -3.07 -11.53 -12.97
C LYS A 3 -4.01 -12.13 -11.93
N ILE A 4 -4.50 -11.28 -11.03
CA ILE A 4 -5.57 -11.65 -10.10
C ILE A 4 -6.80 -10.83 -10.41
N ASN A 5 -7.99 -11.41 -10.20
CA ASN A 5 -9.25 -10.72 -10.38
C ASN A 5 -9.74 -10.19 -9.03
N VAL A 6 -9.70 -8.88 -8.83
CA VAL A 6 -10.17 -8.22 -7.61
C VAL A 6 -11.44 -7.46 -7.97
N GLN A 7 -12.59 -7.93 -7.46
CA GLN A 7 -13.90 -7.28 -7.68
C GLN A 7 -14.20 -7.01 -9.17
N ASN A 8 -14.00 -8.00 -10.05
CA ASN A 8 -14.12 -7.90 -11.52
C ASN A 8 -13.10 -6.98 -12.21
N THR A 9 -12.04 -6.58 -11.51
CA THR A 9 -10.91 -5.84 -12.08
C THR A 9 -9.69 -6.76 -12.15
N ALA A 10 -9.14 -6.95 -13.35
CA ALA A 10 -7.87 -7.66 -13.51
C ALA A 10 -6.70 -6.77 -13.05
N VAL A 11 -6.01 -7.20 -12.00
CA VAL A 11 -4.85 -6.51 -11.43
C VAL A 11 -3.59 -7.27 -11.77
N ASN A 12 -2.61 -6.59 -12.37
CA ASN A 12 -1.31 -7.17 -12.65
C ASN A 12 -0.45 -7.28 -11.39
N ILE A 13 0.17 -8.44 -11.21
CA ILE A 13 1.24 -8.69 -10.25
C ILE A 13 2.53 -8.91 -11.02
N VAL A 14 3.56 -8.14 -10.64
CA VAL A 14 4.90 -8.19 -11.20
C VAL A 14 5.85 -8.52 -10.06
N ARG A 15 6.70 -9.53 -10.26
CA ARG A 15 7.79 -9.82 -9.32
C ARG A 15 8.91 -8.82 -9.58
N HIS A 16 9.30 -8.07 -8.56
CA HIS A 16 10.38 -7.08 -8.62
C HIS A 16 11.25 -7.27 -7.37
N ASN A 17 12.55 -7.50 -7.57
CA ASN A 17 13.52 -7.80 -6.50
C ASN A 17 13.06 -8.91 -5.54
N ASP A 18 12.60 -10.04 -6.12
CA ASP A 18 12.06 -11.21 -5.41
C ASP A 18 10.77 -11.00 -4.59
N GLU A 19 10.22 -9.79 -4.59
CA GLU A 19 8.95 -9.46 -3.95
C GLU A 19 7.83 -9.22 -4.97
N ASP A 20 6.59 -9.41 -4.53
CA ASP A 20 5.41 -9.24 -5.38
C ASP A 20 4.91 -7.79 -5.32
N TYR A 21 4.98 -7.10 -6.46
CA TYR A 21 4.43 -5.76 -6.65
C TYR A 21 3.09 -5.82 -7.39
N ILE A 22 2.16 -5.00 -6.93
CA ILE A 22 0.78 -4.94 -7.42
C ILE A 22 0.58 -3.61 -8.13
N SER A 23 -0.06 -3.64 -9.31
CA SER A 23 -0.36 -2.43 -10.07
C SER A 23 -1.46 -1.60 -9.38
N LEU A 24 -1.08 -0.45 -8.82
CA LEU A 24 -2.03 0.53 -8.27
C LEU A 24 -2.88 1.15 -9.37
N THR A 25 -2.30 1.32 -10.57
CA THR A 25 -3.01 1.83 -11.74
C THR A 25 -4.15 0.91 -12.15
N ASP A 26 -3.94 -0.41 -12.12
CA ASP A 26 -5.01 -1.37 -12.41
C ASP A 26 -6.08 -1.37 -11.33
N MET A 27 -5.69 -1.30 -10.05
CA MET A 27 -6.64 -1.21 -8.93
C MET A 27 -7.54 0.03 -9.03
N ALA A 28 -6.96 1.15 -9.46
CA ALA A 28 -7.64 2.43 -9.64
C ALA A 28 -8.54 2.51 -10.89
N ARG A 29 -8.40 1.57 -11.84
CA ARG A 29 -8.99 1.69 -13.18
C ARG A 29 -10.52 1.85 -13.17
N SER A 30 -11.20 1.26 -12.19
CA SER A 30 -12.66 1.33 -12.04
C SER A 30 -13.17 2.67 -11.51
N GLN A 31 -12.30 3.51 -10.94
CA GLN A 31 -12.71 4.72 -10.23
C GLN A 31 -12.96 5.93 -11.16
N MET A 32 -12.69 5.83 -12.47
CA MET A 32 -12.88 6.89 -13.48
C MET A 32 -12.29 8.27 -13.10
N GLN A 33 -11.39 8.33 -12.12
CA GLN A 33 -10.75 9.56 -11.66
C GLN A 33 -9.29 9.57 -12.11
N GLU A 34 -8.95 10.55 -12.94
CA GLU A 34 -7.56 10.87 -13.22
C GLU A 34 -6.85 11.29 -11.92
N HIS A 35 -5.56 10.97 -11.81
CA HIS A 35 -4.69 11.37 -10.69
C HIS A 35 -5.04 10.79 -9.31
N ILE A 36 -5.80 9.69 -9.21
CA ILE A 36 -6.18 9.13 -7.90
C ILE A 36 -4.99 8.68 -7.03
N ILE A 37 -3.94 8.14 -7.66
CA ILE A 37 -2.70 7.72 -6.97
C ILE A 37 -1.97 8.94 -6.42
N PHE A 38 -1.96 10.03 -7.20
CA PHE A 38 -1.36 11.29 -6.79
C PHE A 38 -2.13 11.91 -5.60
N ARG A 39 -3.46 11.90 -5.63
CA ARG A 39 -4.29 12.35 -4.49
C ARG A 39 -4.02 11.53 -3.23
N TRP A 40 -3.94 10.21 -3.37
CA TRP A 40 -3.62 9.31 -2.26
C TRP A 40 -2.25 9.63 -1.64
N LEU A 41 -1.24 9.88 -2.49
CA LEU A 41 0.12 10.24 -2.07
C LEU A 41 0.22 11.66 -1.49
N SER A 42 -0.74 12.56 -1.77
CA SER A 42 -0.79 13.89 -1.13
C SER A 42 -1.32 13.86 0.32
N LEU A 43 -1.92 12.75 0.77
CA LEU A 43 -2.47 12.65 2.11
C LEU A 43 -1.37 12.44 3.14
N LYS A 44 -1.39 13.24 4.21
CA LYS A 44 -0.41 13.12 5.31
C LYS A 44 -0.35 11.72 5.91
N GLY A 45 -1.49 11.11 6.21
CA GLY A 45 -1.53 9.75 6.76
C GLY A 45 -0.98 8.69 5.81
N THR A 46 -1.04 8.91 4.49
CA THR A 46 -0.41 8.02 3.51
C THR A 46 1.10 8.19 3.53
N ILE A 47 1.60 9.43 3.55
CA ILE A 47 3.05 9.71 3.62
C ILE A 47 3.66 9.14 4.90
N GLU A 48 2.98 9.32 6.04
CA GLU A 48 3.39 8.73 7.31
C GLU A 48 3.45 7.20 7.22
N TYR A 49 2.39 6.55 6.70
CA TYR A 49 2.37 5.11 6.53
C TYR A 49 3.49 4.58 5.62
N LEU A 50 3.74 5.26 4.49
CA LEU A 50 4.84 4.91 3.58
C LEU A 50 6.18 5.07 4.27
N GLY A 51 6.41 6.17 4.98
CA GLY A 51 7.65 6.41 5.70
C GLY A 51 7.94 5.34 6.77
N GLU A 52 6.93 4.95 7.55
CA GLU A 52 7.08 3.87 8.54
C GLU A 52 7.45 2.53 7.88
N TRP A 53 6.80 2.20 6.76
CA TRP A 53 7.14 0.98 6.01
C TRP A 53 8.59 1.04 5.50
N GLU A 54 9.01 2.16 4.92
CA GLU A 54 10.38 2.32 4.42
C GLU A 54 11.41 2.25 5.56
N MET A 55 11.16 2.89 6.71
CA MET A 55 12.06 2.82 7.86
C MET A 55 12.24 1.40 8.40
N LEU A 56 11.24 0.54 8.26
CA LEU A 56 11.30 -0.86 8.71
C LEU A 56 12.04 -1.77 7.73
N TYR A 57 11.91 -1.53 6.41
CA TYR A 57 12.32 -2.49 5.38
C TYR A 57 13.37 -1.97 4.39
N ASN A 58 13.69 -0.67 4.40
CA ASN A 58 14.61 -0.03 3.49
C ASN A 58 15.78 0.65 4.25
N PRO A 59 16.95 -0.01 4.33
CA PRO A 59 18.13 0.54 5.00
C PRO A 59 18.68 1.83 4.37
N ASP A 60 18.42 2.07 3.08
CA ASP A 60 18.93 3.21 2.32
C ASP A 60 17.96 4.40 2.29
N PHE A 61 16.87 4.33 3.08
CA PHE A 61 15.84 5.34 3.13
C PHE A 61 16.35 6.67 3.69
N ASN A 62 16.08 7.76 2.96
CA ASN A 62 16.49 9.10 3.37
C ASN A 62 15.45 9.73 4.33
N CYS A 63 15.64 9.46 5.62
CA CYS A 63 14.79 9.97 6.70
C CYS A 63 14.76 11.51 6.79
N THR A 64 15.80 12.20 6.35
CA THR A 64 15.88 13.67 6.39
C THR A 64 14.91 14.29 5.39
N GLU A 65 15.00 13.89 4.12
CA GLU A 65 14.08 14.35 3.07
C GLU A 65 12.64 13.90 3.36
N PHE A 66 12.46 12.70 3.90
CA PHE A 66 11.16 12.24 4.37
C PHE A 66 10.54 13.21 5.39
N GLY A 67 11.31 13.67 6.39
CA GLY A 67 10.83 14.63 7.38
C GLY A 67 10.28 15.91 6.74
N THR A 68 11.00 16.48 5.77
CA THR A 68 10.57 17.66 5.02
C THR A 68 9.28 17.41 4.24
N ILE A 69 9.17 16.27 3.55
CA ILE A 69 7.98 15.90 2.78
C ILE A 69 6.78 15.68 3.70
N ARG A 70 6.97 14.94 4.81
CA ARG A 70 5.93 14.66 5.81
C ARG A 70 5.37 15.93 6.42
N ASP A 71 6.22 16.90 6.73
CA ASP A 71 5.81 18.16 7.35
C ASP A 71 5.03 19.05 6.37
N ALA A 72 5.32 18.96 5.06
CA ALA A 72 4.56 19.64 4.01
C ALA A 72 3.25 18.93 3.61
N ALA A 73 3.16 17.62 3.84
CA ALA A 73 2.04 16.79 3.42
C ALA A 73 0.71 17.18 4.08
N GLY A 74 -0.39 17.08 3.32
CA GLY A 74 -1.73 17.43 3.78
C GLY A 74 -2.07 18.93 3.76
N SER A 75 -1.14 19.80 3.35
CA SER A 75 -1.47 21.20 3.06
C SER A 75 -2.23 21.32 1.73
N ASN A 76 -3.07 22.35 1.57
CA ASN A 76 -3.94 22.51 0.38
C ASN A 76 -3.17 22.60 -0.95
N ASN A 77 -1.91 23.01 -0.91
CA ASN A 77 -1.06 23.16 -2.11
C ASN A 77 -0.04 22.02 -2.23
N PHE A 78 -0.11 20.99 -1.39
CA PHE A 78 0.84 19.90 -1.41
C PHE A 78 0.61 18.96 -2.60
N VAL A 79 1.64 18.87 -3.43
CA VAL A 79 1.65 18.12 -4.68
C VAL A 79 2.89 17.23 -4.67
N LEU A 80 2.71 15.91 -4.60
CA LEU A 80 3.83 14.97 -4.64
C LEU A 80 3.59 13.89 -5.70
N SER A 81 4.53 13.77 -6.63
CA SER A 81 4.53 12.67 -7.60
C SER A 81 5.27 11.45 -7.04
N VAL A 82 4.88 10.25 -7.49
CA VAL A 82 5.58 9.00 -7.13
C VAL A 82 7.06 9.06 -7.47
N LYS A 83 7.41 9.67 -8.61
CA LYS A 83 8.79 9.82 -9.05
C LYS A 83 9.58 10.72 -8.08
N THR A 84 9.02 11.87 -7.74
CA THR A 84 9.62 12.81 -6.78
C THR A 84 9.79 12.16 -5.40
N TRP A 85 8.80 11.41 -4.93
CA TRP A 85 8.91 10.66 -3.68
C TRP A 85 10.13 9.73 -3.69
N ILE A 86 10.27 8.89 -4.71
CA ILE A 86 11.38 7.94 -4.86
C ILE A 86 12.72 8.68 -4.96
N GLU A 87 12.79 9.74 -5.77
CA GLU A 87 14.03 10.51 -5.99
C GLU A 87 14.54 11.16 -4.70
N HIS A 88 13.66 11.70 -3.87
CA HIS A 88 14.05 12.38 -2.62
C HIS A 88 14.32 11.40 -1.48
N THR A 89 13.52 10.34 -1.35
CA THR A 89 13.56 9.47 -0.18
C THR A 89 14.27 8.13 -0.40
N HIS A 90 14.62 7.80 -1.64
CA HIS A 90 15.09 6.46 -2.04
C HIS A 90 14.09 5.35 -1.70
N ALA A 91 12.81 5.67 -1.69
CA ALA A 91 11.74 4.72 -1.41
C ALA A 91 11.78 3.52 -2.38
N ILE A 92 11.66 2.32 -1.82
CA ILE A 92 11.57 1.07 -2.60
C ILE A 92 10.12 0.56 -2.65
N SER A 93 9.27 0.96 -1.72
CA SER A 93 7.90 0.44 -1.57
C SER A 93 6.98 0.71 -2.76
N ILE A 94 7.28 1.73 -3.56
CA ILE A 94 6.55 2.11 -4.76
C ILE A 94 7.51 2.41 -5.90
N TYR A 95 7.12 2.07 -7.12
CA TYR A 95 7.83 2.49 -8.32
C TYR A 95 6.87 2.84 -9.44
N SER A 96 7.34 3.65 -10.39
CA SER A 96 6.61 3.97 -11.60
C SER A 96 7.38 3.53 -12.83
N LYS A 97 6.68 3.00 -13.82
CA LYS A 97 7.24 2.57 -15.10
C LYS A 97 6.51 3.26 -16.25
N ALA A 98 7.24 3.72 -17.24
CA ALA A 98 6.67 4.26 -18.48
C ALA A 98 6.48 3.15 -19.55
N GLY A 99 5.56 3.38 -20.51
CA GLY A 99 5.38 2.54 -21.69
C GLY A 99 4.12 1.66 -21.70
N ARG A 100 4.07 0.68 -22.61
CA ARG A 100 2.88 -0.17 -22.91
C ARG A 100 2.38 -1.00 -21.72
N TYR A 101 3.23 -1.25 -20.74
CA TYR A 101 2.91 -1.87 -19.44
C TYR A 101 3.29 -0.96 -18.28
N GLY A 102 3.28 0.35 -18.55
CA GLY A 102 3.55 1.38 -17.57
C GLY A 102 2.44 1.51 -16.54
N GLY A 103 2.70 2.33 -15.55
CA GLY A 103 1.84 2.53 -14.39
C GLY A 103 2.65 2.61 -13.11
N THR A 104 1.93 2.76 -12.01
CA THR A 104 2.50 2.74 -10.67
C THR A 104 2.27 1.37 -10.06
N TYR A 105 3.31 0.81 -9.49
CA TYR A 105 3.34 -0.48 -8.83
C TYR A 105 3.82 -0.28 -7.39
N ALA A 106 3.31 -1.08 -6.47
CA ALA A 106 3.66 -0.99 -5.07
C ALA A 106 3.84 -2.37 -4.46
N HIS A 107 4.68 -2.46 -3.43
CA HIS A 107 4.80 -3.64 -2.59
C HIS A 107 3.41 -4.03 -2.04
N ARG A 108 3.19 -5.33 -1.75
CA ARG A 108 1.84 -5.85 -1.43
C ARG A 108 1.17 -5.09 -0.29
N ASP A 109 1.93 -4.73 0.76
CA ASP A 109 1.39 -4.08 1.95
C ASP A 109 0.89 -2.68 1.62
N ILE A 110 1.67 -1.95 0.83
CA ILE A 110 1.32 -0.63 0.33
C ILE A 110 0.12 -0.71 -0.61
N ALA A 111 0.07 -1.73 -1.47
CA ALA A 111 -1.09 -1.95 -2.33
C ALA A 111 -2.35 -2.28 -1.54
N TYR A 112 -2.26 -3.03 -0.44
CA TYR A 112 -3.38 -3.25 0.47
C TYR A 112 -3.82 -1.95 1.16
N HIS A 113 -2.88 -1.15 1.64
CA HIS A 113 -3.18 0.17 2.20
C HIS A 113 -3.92 1.06 1.19
N PHE A 114 -3.42 1.13 -0.06
CA PHE A 114 -4.09 1.82 -1.14
C PHE A 114 -5.49 1.28 -1.40
N GLY A 115 -5.66 -0.04 -1.48
CA GLY A 115 -6.96 -0.68 -1.70
C GLY A 115 -7.98 -0.40 -0.59
N MET A 116 -7.52 -0.32 0.67
CA MET A 116 -8.36 0.05 1.81
C MET A 116 -8.81 1.50 1.73
N TRP A 117 -7.90 2.40 1.37
CA TRP A 117 -8.24 3.80 1.13
C TRP A 117 -9.20 3.97 -0.07
N LEU A 118 -8.99 3.19 -1.14
CA LEU A 118 -9.78 3.26 -2.37
C LEU A 118 -11.22 2.77 -2.18
N SER A 119 -11.44 1.79 -1.30
CA SER A 119 -12.74 1.14 -1.14
C SER A 119 -13.05 0.87 0.34
N PRO A 120 -13.97 1.64 0.95
CA PRO A 120 -14.42 1.37 2.32
C PRO A 120 -14.95 -0.05 2.51
N LYS A 121 -15.60 -0.62 1.47
CA LYS A 121 -16.05 -2.02 1.48
C LYS A 121 -14.87 -2.98 1.58
N PHE A 122 -13.80 -2.75 0.83
CA PHE A 122 -12.59 -3.58 0.92
C PHE A 122 -11.96 -3.47 2.31
N GLN A 123 -11.85 -2.25 2.86
CA GLN A 123 -11.35 -2.02 4.22
C GLN A 123 -12.16 -2.80 5.28
N LEU A 124 -13.49 -2.73 5.23
CA LEU A 124 -14.36 -3.48 6.15
C LEU A 124 -14.19 -5.01 6.00
N LEU A 125 -13.99 -5.51 4.78
CA LEU A 125 -13.75 -6.93 4.53
C LEU A 125 -12.41 -7.39 5.12
N VAL A 126 -11.35 -6.59 4.99
CA VAL A 126 -10.05 -6.85 5.61
C VAL A 126 -10.21 -6.93 7.13
N ILE A 127 -10.80 -5.90 7.74
CA ILE A 127 -11.04 -5.86 9.20
C ILE A 127 -11.85 -7.08 9.66
N ARG A 128 -12.91 -7.43 8.92
CA ARG A 128 -13.76 -8.59 9.26
C ARG A 128 -12.99 -9.91 9.17
N LYS A 129 -12.13 -10.07 8.18
CA LYS A 129 -11.29 -11.26 8.03
C LYS A 129 -10.29 -11.36 9.18
N THR A 130 -9.60 -10.27 9.51
CA THR A 130 -8.66 -10.21 10.63
C THR A 130 -9.34 -10.54 11.96
N ARG A 131 -10.52 -9.96 12.24
CA ARG A 131 -11.31 -10.28 13.45
C ARG A 131 -11.64 -11.77 13.55
N LYS A 132 -12.02 -12.40 12.43
CA LYS A 132 -12.31 -13.85 12.41
C LYS A 132 -11.07 -14.67 12.75
N SER A 133 -9.92 -14.37 12.16
CA SER A 133 -8.67 -15.06 12.44
C SER A 133 -8.27 -14.94 13.91
N LEU A 134 -8.32 -13.73 14.49
CA LEU A 134 -7.99 -13.50 15.90
C LEU A 134 -8.94 -14.24 16.86
N ASN A 135 -10.24 -14.27 16.54
CA ASN A 135 -11.20 -15.01 17.36
C ASN A 135 -10.94 -16.52 17.33
N ILE A 136 -10.55 -17.07 16.17
CA ILE A 136 -10.20 -18.48 16.04
C ILE A 136 -8.95 -18.79 16.89
N GLU A 137 -7.90 -17.99 16.77
CA GLU A 137 -6.67 -18.14 17.55
C GLU A 137 -6.92 -18.05 19.07
N ALA A 138 -7.77 -17.10 19.50
CA ALA A 138 -8.17 -16.99 20.90
C ALA A 138 -8.94 -18.22 21.40
N MET A 139 -9.79 -18.82 20.56
CA MET A 139 -10.52 -20.05 20.88
C MET A 139 -9.58 -21.25 20.98
N GLU A 140 -8.65 -21.41 20.03
CA GLU A 140 -7.64 -22.48 20.03
C GLU A 140 -6.74 -22.40 21.27
N ASN A 141 -6.27 -21.20 21.62
CA ASN A 141 -5.49 -20.98 22.83
C ASN A 141 -6.26 -21.36 24.09
N ASN A 142 -7.54 -20.98 24.20
CA ASN A 142 -8.36 -21.30 25.38
C ASN A 142 -8.70 -22.82 25.49
N HIS A 143 -8.84 -23.52 24.36
CA HIS A 143 -9.01 -24.97 24.34
C HIS A 143 -7.72 -25.72 24.73
N ALA A 144 -6.56 -25.21 24.30
CA ALA A 144 -5.27 -25.77 24.72
C ALA A 144 -5.12 -25.71 26.25
N TYR A 145 -5.38 -24.57 26.90
CA TYR A 145 -5.27 -24.46 28.36
C TYR A 145 -6.23 -25.37 29.15
N LYS A 146 -7.39 -25.75 28.58
CA LYS A 146 -8.35 -26.66 29.24
C LYS A 146 -8.01 -28.15 29.11
N THR A 147 -7.12 -28.51 28.19
CA THR A 147 -6.72 -29.93 27.97
C THR A 147 -5.50 -30.32 28.82
N TYR A 148 -4.81 -29.33 29.37
CA TYR A 148 -3.65 -29.50 30.27
C TYR A 148 -3.99 -29.23 31.76
N SER A 149 -5.27 -29.17 32.11
CA SER A 149 -5.76 -29.07 33.50
C SER A 149 -6.71 -30.21 33.82
#